data_AF-U2PFC9-F1
#
_entry.id   AF-U2PFC9-F1
#
_cell.length_a   1.000
_cell.length_b   1.000
_cell.length_c   1.000
_cell.angle_alpha   90.00
_cell.angle_beta   90.00
_cell.angle_gamma   90.00
#
_symmetry.space_group_name_H-M   'P 1'
#
loop_
_entity.id
_entity.type
_entity.pdbx_description
1 polymer ?
#
loop_
_entity_poly.entity_id
_entity_poly.type
_entity_poly.pdbx_seq_one_letter_code
_entity_poly.pdbx_strand_id
1 'polypeptide(L)'
;VKQYGEAHKELNYKQVYLLEQCVVWQRLSVHLGWQCDNVRASYDEIPKATQDEVFSGAKAFVKENKGRYECGGYIYSGEGQELGQFWAKLNVGNAKLQKTSSNTSITNGNGNYSVAGAIYGVFSDKDCTKQLATLTTDENGNTDVVEVKAGTVYIKELSAPAGYKVDKTVYSLKIEAGKTATLNVSDTPKVTDTLIELFKIDMETQKDNPQGNASLAGAEFTWKYYAGFYTKDNLPAEATRTWVTKTIAETDSYGTTHYITKLADAYKVSGDSFYMQDGKAVFPLGTLTVEETKAPNGYLLDGAYMQAGDKSEQIKGLYVTQITEDGDLAVLSGSNQFSVSDKVIRGGVKIQKRDLETGDTKPQGSATLKDTAFDIISLKDNAVLVEGKLYKKNEVVKTIRTDIEGVASTSA
;
A
#
# COMPACT_ATOMS: atom_id res chain seq x y z
N VAL A 1 34.55 -17.63 -39.02
CA VAL A 1 35.96 -17.69 -39.52
C VAL A 1 36.90 -16.87 -38.65
N LYS A 2 36.72 -15.54 -38.52
CA LYS A 2 37.56 -14.70 -37.63
C LYS A 2 37.71 -15.25 -36.20
N GLN A 3 36.58 -15.52 -35.54
CA GLN A 3 36.57 -16.15 -34.21
C GLN A 3 37.31 -17.50 -34.16
N TYR A 4 37.21 -18.29 -35.24
CA TYR A 4 37.91 -19.57 -35.33
C TYR A 4 39.43 -19.36 -35.42
N GLY A 5 39.90 -18.45 -36.28
CA GLY A 5 41.33 -18.10 -36.38
C GLY A 5 41.88 -17.44 -35.10
N GLU A 6 41.05 -16.74 -34.34
CA GLU A 6 41.43 -16.24 -33.02
C GLU A 6 41.69 -17.36 -32.01
N ALA A 7 40.89 -18.43 -32.06
CA ALA A 7 41.03 -19.61 -31.21
C ALA A 7 42.13 -20.59 -31.70
N HIS A 8 42.49 -20.54 -32.99
CA HIS A 8 43.41 -21.47 -33.66
C HIS A 8 44.64 -20.70 -34.17
N LYS A 9 45.61 -20.48 -33.27
CA LYS A 9 46.81 -19.64 -33.53
C LYS A 9 47.80 -20.25 -34.51
N GLU A 10 47.66 -21.53 -34.84
CA GLU A 10 48.42 -22.22 -35.88
C GLU A 10 48.11 -21.71 -37.29
N LEU A 11 46.94 -21.08 -37.49
CA LEU A 11 46.58 -20.42 -38.74
C LEU A 11 47.15 -19.00 -38.77
N ASN A 12 47.97 -18.71 -39.79
CA ASN A 12 48.43 -17.34 -40.02
C ASN A 12 47.32 -16.48 -40.64
N TYR A 13 47.51 -15.15 -40.61
CA TYR A 13 46.49 -14.21 -41.09
C TYR A 13 46.09 -14.42 -42.56
N LYS A 14 47.01 -14.89 -43.42
CA LYS A 14 46.73 -15.16 -44.84
C LYS A 14 45.84 -16.41 -44.98
N GLN A 15 46.11 -17.45 -44.19
CA GLN A 15 45.28 -18.66 -44.17
C GLN A 15 43.87 -18.36 -43.66
N VAL A 16 43.74 -17.55 -42.60
CA VAL A 16 42.44 -17.10 -42.09
C VAL A 16 41.70 -16.28 -43.15
N TYR A 17 42.39 -15.35 -43.81
CA TYR A 17 41.80 -14.55 -44.90
C TYR A 17 41.34 -15.42 -46.08
N LEU A 18 42.13 -16.41 -46.49
CA LEU A 18 41.76 -17.34 -47.57
C LEU A 18 40.51 -18.15 -47.21
N LEU A 19 40.42 -18.65 -45.96
CA LEU A 19 39.22 -19.32 -45.45
C LEU A 19 37.99 -18.40 -45.46
N GLU A 20 38.14 -17.12 -45.12
CA GLU A 20 37.06 -16.13 -45.22
C GLU A 20 36.54 -16.02 -46.66
N GLN A 21 37.44 -15.92 -47.64
CA GLN A 21 37.06 -15.85 -49.05
C GLN A 21 36.35 -17.13 -49.52
N CYS A 22 36.89 -18.31 -49.19
CA CYS A 22 36.28 -19.58 -49.58
C CYS A 22 34.85 -19.72 -49.03
N VAL A 23 34.62 -19.33 -47.77
CA VAL A 23 33.28 -19.36 -47.15
C VAL A 23 32.32 -18.46 -47.90
N VAL A 24 32.71 -17.22 -48.18
CA VAL A 24 31.86 -16.26 -48.92
C VAL A 24 31.45 -16.83 -50.27
N TRP A 25 32.40 -17.32 -51.06
CA TRP A 25 32.13 -17.86 -52.40
C TRP A 25 31.27 -19.13 -52.37
N GLN A 26 31.51 -20.06 -51.43
CA GLN A 26 30.64 -21.23 -51.27
C GLN A 26 29.19 -20.83 -50.93
N ARG A 27 29.01 -19.85 -50.04
CA ARG A 27 27.66 -19.38 -49.66
C ARG A 27 26.96 -18.66 -50.81
N LEU A 28 27.71 -17.86 -51.57
CA LEU A 28 27.20 -17.15 -52.74
C LEU A 28 26.83 -18.11 -53.87
N SER A 29 27.65 -19.13 -54.12
CA SER A 29 27.38 -20.21 -55.07
C SER A 29 26.02 -20.86 -54.82
N VAL A 30 25.75 -21.23 -53.57
CA VAL A 30 24.46 -21.83 -53.17
C VAL A 30 23.31 -20.84 -53.36
N HIS A 31 23.52 -19.56 -53.04
CA HIS A 31 22.46 -18.55 -53.12
C HIS A 31 22.11 -18.16 -54.56
N LEU A 32 23.11 -18.02 -55.43
CA LEU A 32 22.96 -17.60 -56.82
C LEU A 32 22.83 -18.77 -57.80
N GLY A 33 22.93 -20.01 -57.31
CA GLY A 33 22.80 -21.21 -58.13
C GLY A 33 23.98 -21.45 -59.07
N TRP A 34 25.17 -20.95 -58.73
CA TRP A 34 26.35 -21.06 -59.59
C TRP A 34 26.96 -22.46 -59.66
N GLN A 35 26.55 -23.38 -58.77
CA GLN A 35 27.06 -24.75 -58.69
C GLN A 35 28.58 -24.84 -58.46
N CYS A 36 29.18 -23.78 -57.93
CA CYS A 36 30.59 -23.67 -57.51
C CYS A 36 30.79 -24.16 -56.06
N ASP A 37 30.13 -25.24 -55.65
CA ASP A 37 30.12 -25.69 -54.25
C ASP A 37 31.47 -26.31 -53.79
N ASN A 38 32.44 -26.38 -54.70
CA ASN A 38 33.78 -26.92 -54.48
C ASN A 38 34.87 -25.87 -54.19
N VAL A 39 34.52 -24.58 -54.03
CA VAL A 39 35.52 -23.52 -53.74
C VAL A 39 36.23 -23.82 -52.42
N ARG A 40 37.55 -23.98 -52.44
CA ARG A 40 38.36 -24.35 -51.26
C ARG A 40 39.80 -23.86 -51.38
N ALA A 41 40.49 -23.76 -50.25
CA ALA A 41 41.93 -23.55 -50.24
C ALA A 41 42.66 -24.83 -50.65
N SER A 42 43.91 -24.72 -51.11
CA SER A 42 44.76 -25.90 -51.34
C SER A 42 44.89 -26.72 -50.06
N TYR A 43 44.77 -28.04 -50.16
CA TYR A 43 44.91 -28.93 -49.00
C TYR A 43 46.34 -28.96 -48.45
N ASP A 44 47.33 -28.65 -49.27
CA ASP A 44 48.73 -28.51 -48.85
C ASP A 44 48.95 -27.23 -48.03
N GLU A 45 48.10 -26.21 -48.22
CA GLU A 45 48.16 -24.95 -47.46
C GLU A 45 47.29 -24.97 -46.19
N ILE A 46 46.10 -25.56 -46.27
CA ILE A 46 45.17 -25.71 -45.16
C ILE A 46 44.53 -27.10 -45.23
N PRO A 47 44.76 -27.98 -44.24
CA PRO A 47 44.24 -29.35 -44.27
C PRO A 47 42.72 -29.41 -44.48
N LYS A 48 42.26 -30.41 -45.23
CA LYS A 48 40.82 -30.62 -45.51
C LYS A 48 39.98 -30.63 -44.23
N ALA A 49 40.45 -31.30 -43.17
CA ALA A 49 39.72 -31.39 -41.91
C ALA A 49 39.46 -30.01 -41.28
N THR A 50 40.47 -29.13 -41.27
CA THR A 50 40.35 -27.75 -40.78
C THR A 50 39.37 -26.94 -41.64
N GLN A 51 39.44 -27.08 -42.96
CA GLN A 51 38.51 -26.41 -43.87
C GLN A 51 37.06 -26.86 -43.62
N ASP A 52 36.83 -28.18 -43.54
CA ASP A 52 35.49 -28.75 -43.29
C ASP A 52 34.90 -28.27 -41.94
N GLU A 53 35.73 -28.21 -40.89
CA GLU A 53 35.34 -27.70 -39.58
C GLU A 53 34.94 -26.21 -39.65
N VAL A 54 35.78 -25.37 -40.25
CA VAL A 54 35.52 -23.93 -40.40
C VAL A 54 34.25 -23.67 -41.18
N PHE A 55 34.04 -24.39 -42.28
CA PHE A 55 32.86 -24.23 -43.15
C PHE A 55 31.59 -24.70 -42.45
N SER A 56 31.65 -25.84 -41.75
CA SER A 56 30.54 -26.36 -40.95
C SER A 56 30.16 -25.40 -39.82
N GLY A 57 31.16 -24.90 -39.10
CA GLY A 57 30.99 -23.91 -38.03
C GLY A 57 30.40 -22.59 -38.55
N ALA A 58 30.88 -22.08 -39.69
CA ALA A 58 30.33 -20.86 -40.29
C ALA A 58 28.85 -21.03 -40.71
N LYS A 59 28.50 -22.18 -41.30
CA LYS A 59 27.11 -22.48 -41.68
C LYS A 59 26.19 -22.61 -40.46
N ALA A 60 26.67 -23.27 -39.40
CA ALA A 60 25.96 -23.36 -38.12
C ALA A 60 25.74 -21.96 -37.51
N PHE A 61 26.79 -21.15 -37.44
CA PHE A 61 26.73 -19.79 -36.92
C PHE A 61 25.71 -18.92 -37.67
N VAL A 62 25.74 -18.90 -39.00
CA VAL A 62 24.78 -18.10 -39.79
C VAL A 62 23.34 -18.58 -39.56
N LYS A 63 23.13 -19.89 -39.43
CA LYS A 63 21.81 -20.47 -39.16
C LYS A 63 21.28 -20.04 -37.79
N GLU A 64 22.12 -20.11 -36.76
CA GLU A 64 21.78 -19.74 -35.39
C GLU A 64 21.58 -18.22 -35.22
N ASN A 65 22.32 -17.41 -35.98
CA ASN A 65 22.32 -15.95 -35.86
C ASN A 65 21.43 -15.24 -36.89
N LYS A 66 20.49 -15.97 -37.51
CA LYS A 66 19.59 -15.40 -38.51
C LYS A 66 18.79 -14.24 -37.92
N GLY A 67 18.86 -13.07 -38.57
CA GLY A 67 18.15 -11.86 -38.13
C GLY A 67 18.89 -11.01 -37.09
N ARG A 68 19.99 -11.51 -36.51
CA ARG A 68 20.81 -10.75 -35.54
C ARG A 68 21.78 -9.77 -36.17
N TYR A 69 22.08 -9.95 -37.45
CA TYR A 69 23.01 -9.12 -38.21
C TYR A 69 22.30 -8.42 -39.35
N GLU A 70 22.66 -7.17 -39.58
CA GLU A 70 22.42 -6.50 -40.85
C GLU A 70 23.57 -6.87 -41.78
N CYS A 71 23.26 -7.42 -42.95
CA CYS A 71 24.25 -7.89 -43.91
C CYS A 71 24.01 -7.21 -45.24
N GLY A 72 25.09 -6.97 -45.98
CA GLY A 72 25.04 -6.43 -47.33
C GLY A 72 26.34 -6.68 -48.07
N GLY A 73 26.37 -6.29 -49.34
CA GLY A 73 27.56 -6.42 -50.14
C GLY A 73 27.39 -5.86 -51.55
N TYR A 74 28.52 -5.75 -52.25
CA TYR A 74 28.62 -5.30 -53.63
C TYR A 74 29.31 -6.38 -54.45
N ILE A 75 28.82 -6.59 -55.67
CA ILE A 75 29.52 -7.37 -56.70
C ILE A 75 30.03 -6.35 -57.72
N TYR A 76 31.35 -6.37 -57.95
CA TYR A 76 32.02 -5.58 -58.97
C TYR A 76 32.29 -6.47 -60.18
N SER A 77 31.70 -6.12 -61.31
CA SER A 77 31.87 -6.84 -62.59
C SER A 77 32.63 -5.97 -63.60
N GLY A 78 33.49 -6.58 -64.42
CA GLY A 78 34.33 -5.90 -65.42
C GLY A 78 35.06 -6.89 -66.34
N GLU A 79 36.07 -6.44 -67.09
CA GLU A 79 36.93 -7.33 -67.88
C GLU A 79 37.89 -8.10 -66.95
N GLY A 80 37.42 -9.19 -66.36
CA GLY A 80 38.19 -10.02 -65.43
C GLY A 80 37.34 -10.81 -64.45
N GLN A 81 37.97 -11.27 -63.36
CA GLN A 81 37.27 -11.98 -62.28
C GLN A 81 36.36 -11.01 -61.51
N GLU A 82 35.11 -11.44 -61.25
CA GLU A 82 34.19 -10.67 -60.40
C GLU A 82 34.71 -10.60 -58.96
N LEU A 83 34.59 -9.41 -58.36
CA LEU A 83 34.97 -9.18 -56.96
C LEU A 83 33.73 -8.95 -56.12
N GLY A 84 33.60 -9.67 -55.01
CA GLY A 84 32.55 -9.48 -54.03
C GLY A 84 33.10 -8.81 -52.77
N GLN A 85 32.48 -7.72 -52.32
CA GLN A 85 32.70 -7.14 -50.99
C GLN A 85 31.45 -7.37 -50.14
N PHE A 86 31.58 -8.02 -48.99
CA PHE A 86 30.46 -8.30 -48.10
C PHE A 86 30.74 -7.80 -46.68
N TRP A 87 29.68 -7.44 -45.99
CA TRP A 87 29.72 -7.03 -44.59
C TRP A 87 28.56 -7.65 -43.82
N ALA A 88 28.79 -7.85 -42.52
CA ALA A 88 27.79 -8.24 -41.56
C ALA A 88 28.05 -7.44 -40.28
N LYS A 89 27.05 -6.68 -39.85
CA LYS A 89 27.11 -5.84 -38.65
C LYS A 89 26.06 -6.33 -37.67
N LEU A 90 26.46 -6.57 -36.42
CA LEU A 90 25.51 -6.93 -35.36
C LEU A 90 24.45 -5.83 -35.27
N ASN A 91 23.18 -6.22 -35.29
CA ASN A 91 22.03 -5.33 -35.32
C ASN A 91 21.03 -5.65 -34.21
N VAL A 92 21.53 -6.22 -33.12
CA VAL A 92 20.75 -6.54 -31.92
C VAL A 92 21.50 -6.06 -30.69
N GLY A 93 20.75 -5.63 -29.69
CA GLY A 93 21.22 -5.33 -28.36
C GLY A 93 20.22 -5.85 -27.34
N ASN A 94 20.47 -5.62 -26.06
CA ASN A 94 19.63 -6.12 -24.98
C ASN A 94 18.89 -4.99 -24.28
N ALA A 95 17.65 -5.25 -23.90
CA ALA A 95 16.88 -4.43 -22.99
C ALA A 95 16.71 -5.17 -21.65
N LYS A 96 16.78 -4.43 -20.55
CA LYS A 96 16.33 -4.88 -19.24
C LYS A 96 15.67 -3.74 -18.47
N LEU A 97 14.99 -4.07 -17.39
CA LEU A 97 14.26 -3.12 -16.56
C LEU A 97 14.64 -3.31 -15.09
N GLN A 98 14.63 -2.20 -14.34
CA GLN A 98 14.69 -2.20 -12.89
C GLN A 98 13.51 -1.38 -12.35
N LYS A 99 12.71 -1.99 -11.49
CA LYS A 99 11.52 -1.41 -10.87
C LYS A 99 11.78 -1.09 -9.40
N THR A 100 11.28 0.05 -8.96
CA THR A 100 11.30 0.46 -7.56
C THR A 100 9.93 0.98 -7.10
N SER A 101 9.79 1.24 -5.81
CA SER A 101 8.65 1.99 -5.28
C SER A 101 8.90 3.49 -5.40
N SER A 102 7.89 4.26 -5.81
CA SER A 102 7.98 5.72 -5.75
C SER A 102 7.91 6.28 -4.31
N ASN A 103 7.46 5.47 -3.34
CA ASN A 103 7.36 5.87 -1.93
C ASN A 103 7.67 4.70 -0.97
N THR A 104 8.95 4.56 -0.63
CA THR A 104 9.45 3.50 0.26
C THR A 104 9.05 3.68 1.72
N SER A 105 8.62 4.88 2.14
CA SER A 105 8.13 5.11 3.51
C SER A 105 6.82 4.38 3.80
N ILE A 106 6.08 4.01 2.75
CA ILE A 106 4.81 3.27 2.79
C ILE A 106 5.04 1.77 2.65
N THR A 107 5.97 1.38 1.77
CA THR A 107 6.11 0.00 1.29
C THR A 107 7.19 -0.80 2.01
N ASN A 108 8.24 -0.15 2.54
CA ASN A 108 9.29 -0.87 3.27
C ASN A 108 8.73 -1.53 4.53
N GLY A 109 9.04 -2.82 4.70
CA GLY A 109 8.58 -3.61 5.84
C GLY A 109 7.10 -4.01 5.78
N ASN A 110 6.43 -3.75 4.66
CA ASN A 110 5.04 -4.14 4.46
C ASN A 110 4.91 -5.16 3.33
N GLY A 111 4.74 -6.44 3.69
CA GLY A 111 4.62 -7.56 2.75
C GLY A 111 3.40 -7.53 1.84
N ASN A 112 2.48 -6.57 2.02
CA ASN A 112 1.37 -6.33 1.10
C ASN A 112 1.81 -5.58 -0.17
N TYR A 113 3.06 -5.10 -0.22
CA TYR A 113 3.66 -4.47 -1.39
C TYR A 113 4.83 -5.31 -1.88
N SER A 114 4.85 -5.60 -3.17
CA SER A 114 5.98 -6.28 -3.82
C SER A 114 6.35 -5.56 -5.11
N VAL A 115 7.63 -5.48 -5.42
CA VAL A 115 8.09 -5.05 -6.76
C VAL A 115 8.22 -6.22 -7.73
N ALA A 116 8.02 -7.46 -7.26
CA ALA A 116 8.08 -8.67 -8.07
C ALA A 116 6.77 -8.95 -8.80
N GLY A 117 6.87 -9.58 -9.96
CA GLY A 117 5.71 -10.02 -10.73
C GLY A 117 5.06 -8.92 -11.58
N ALA A 118 5.62 -7.71 -11.61
CA ALA A 118 5.23 -6.70 -12.58
C ALA A 118 5.56 -7.20 -14.00
N ILE A 119 4.61 -7.06 -14.92
CA ILE A 119 4.73 -7.54 -16.31
C ILE A 119 4.80 -6.33 -17.23
N TYR A 120 5.88 -6.23 -18.00
CA TYR A 120 6.09 -5.21 -19.01
C TYR A 120 6.14 -5.83 -20.40
N GLY A 121 5.48 -5.19 -21.37
CA GLY A 121 5.66 -5.49 -22.78
C GLY A 121 6.76 -4.62 -23.38
N VAL A 122 7.60 -5.20 -24.24
CA VAL A 122 8.55 -4.46 -25.09
C VAL A 122 7.99 -4.47 -26.51
N PHE A 123 7.87 -3.30 -27.13
CA PHE A 123 7.18 -3.08 -28.40
C PHE A 123 8.09 -2.38 -29.42
N SER A 124 7.85 -2.68 -30.69
CA SER A 124 8.57 -2.02 -31.80
C SER A 124 7.97 -0.67 -32.22
N ASP A 125 6.76 -0.37 -31.76
CA ASP A 125 5.97 0.80 -32.13
C ASP A 125 5.42 1.53 -30.89
N LYS A 126 5.22 2.83 -31.02
CA LYS A 126 4.80 3.70 -29.91
C LYS A 126 3.39 3.39 -29.42
N ASP A 127 2.53 2.92 -30.30
CA ASP A 127 1.14 2.55 -29.99
C ASP A 127 1.03 1.19 -29.28
N CYS A 128 2.16 0.52 -29.06
CA CYS A 128 2.27 -0.76 -28.36
C CYS A 128 1.41 -1.87 -29.01
N THR A 129 1.38 -1.94 -30.33
CA THR A 129 0.60 -2.93 -31.09
C THR A 129 1.43 -4.14 -31.54
N LYS A 130 2.75 -4.02 -31.61
CA LYS A 130 3.68 -5.06 -32.06
C LYS A 130 4.66 -5.41 -30.96
N GLN A 131 4.24 -6.33 -30.09
CA GLN A 131 5.05 -6.82 -28.98
C GLN A 131 6.20 -7.69 -29.49
N LEU A 132 7.41 -7.39 -29.00
CA LEU A 132 8.66 -8.08 -29.29
C LEU A 132 9.00 -9.09 -28.19
N ALA A 133 8.76 -8.72 -26.93
CA ALA A 133 9.12 -9.51 -25.76
C ALA A 133 8.26 -9.11 -24.54
N THR A 134 8.40 -9.89 -23.47
CA THR A 134 7.85 -9.60 -22.14
C THR A 134 8.98 -9.59 -21.13
N LEU A 135 8.93 -8.65 -20.20
CA LEU A 135 9.83 -8.57 -19.06
C LEU A 135 9.01 -8.76 -17.78
N THR A 136 9.50 -9.60 -16.87
CA THR A 136 8.89 -9.82 -15.56
C THR A 136 9.91 -9.51 -14.49
N THR A 137 9.48 -8.76 -13.48
CA THR A 137 10.33 -8.34 -12.36
C THR A 137 10.46 -9.43 -11.30
N ASP A 138 11.67 -9.60 -10.77
CA ASP A 138 12.00 -10.45 -9.64
C ASP A 138 11.77 -9.74 -8.29
N GLU A 139 12.10 -10.42 -7.19
CA GLU A 139 11.99 -9.90 -5.81
C GLU A 139 12.79 -8.60 -5.57
N ASN A 140 13.83 -8.37 -6.37
CA ASN A 140 14.66 -7.17 -6.31
C ASN A 140 14.25 -6.11 -7.35
N GLY A 141 13.13 -6.33 -8.04
CA GLY A 141 12.62 -5.46 -9.10
C GLY A 141 13.42 -5.53 -10.40
N ASN A 142 14.36 -6.46 -10.55
CA ASN A 142 15.12 -6.62 -11.80
C ASN A 142 14.40 -7.57 -12.75
N THR A 143 14.68 -7.43 -14.04
CA THR A 143 14.22 -8.38 -15.05
C THR A 143 15.39 -9.12 -15.66
N ASP A 144 15.11 -10.24 -16.32
CA ASP A 144 16.02 -10.81 -17.29
C ASP A 144 16.30 -9.84 -18.44
N VAL A 145 17.33 -10.14 -19.22
CA VAL A 145 17.66 -9.43 -20.45
C VAL A 145 16.87 -10.02 -21.63
N VAL A 146 16.35 -9.15 -22.50
CA VAL A 146 15.74 -9.57 -23.76
C VAL A 146 16.51 -8.97 -24.93
N GLU A 147 16.89 -9.82 -25.88
CA GLU A 147 17.56 -9.38 -27.10
C GLU A 147 16.53 -8.84 -28.10
N VAL A 148 16.76 -7.62 -28.60
CA VAL A 148 15.90 -6.95 -29.58
C VAL A 148 16.75 -6.29 -30.66
N LYS A 149 16.15 -6.01 -31.82
CA LYS A 149 16.82 -5.27 -32.89
C LYS A 149 17.27 -3.89 -32.38
N ALA A 150 18.49 -3.48 -32.73
CA ALA A 150 19.02 -2.18 -32.36
C ALA A 150 18.16 -1.05 -32.96
N GLY A 151 17.95 0.01 -32.19
CA GLY A 151 16.96 1.05 -32.49
C GLY A 151 16.20 1.49 -31.25
N THR A 152 15.08 2.17 -31.44
CA THR A 152 14.19 2.56 -30.33
C THR A 152 13.12 1.50 -30.13
N VAL A 153 12.96 1.03 -28.89
CA VAL A 153 11.82 0.22 -28.46
C VAL A 153 10.96 1.01 -27.49
N TYR A 154 9.73 0.55 -27.31
CA TYR A 154 8.76 1.14 -26.38
C TYR A 154 8.41 0.12 -25.31
N ILE A 155 8.39 0.53 -24.04
CA ILE A 155 8.16 -0.35 -22.90
C ILE A 155 6.95 0.19 -22.14
N LYS A 156 5.98 -0.68 -21.88
CA LYS A 156 4.74 -0.35 -21.18
C LYS A 156 4.43 -1.40 -20.13
N GLU A 157 4.02 -0.97 -18.95
CA GLU A 157 3.50 -1.89 -17.95
C GLU A 157 2.13 -2.43 -18.37
N LEU A 158 2.01 -3.75 -18.34
CA LEU A 158 0.79 -4.49 -18.67
C LEU A 158 0.05 -4.92 -17.41
N SER A 159 0.80 -5.24 -16.35
CA SER A 159 0.28 -5.57 -15.03
C SER A 159 1.21 -5.06 -13.96
N ALA A 160 0.66 -4.32 -13.01
CA ALA A 160 1.37 -3.92 -11.80
C ALA A 160 1.62 -5.13 -10.90
N PRO A 161 2.62 -5.08 -10.03
CA PRO A 161 2.78 -6.05 -8.97
C PRO A 161 1.82 -5.75 -7.80
N ALA A 162 1.76 -6.66 -6.84
CA ALA A 162 0.86 -6.55 -5.68
C ALA A 162 1.06 -5.24 -4.90
N GLY A 163 -0.04 -4.53 -4.62
CA GLY A 163 -0.04 -3.29 -3.85
C GLY A 163 0.31 -2.03 -4.64
N TYR A 164 0.52 -2.10 -5.95
CA TYR A 164 0.90 -0.94 -6.78
C TYR A 164 -0.12 -0.63 -7.87
N LYS A 165 -0.28 0.67 -8.17
CA LYS A 165 -1.10 1.13 -9.29
C LYS A 165 -0.33 0.90 -10.59
N VAL A 166 -1.03 0.39 -11.61
CA VAL A 166 -0.45 0.23 -12.96
C VAL A 166 0.02 1.57 -13.51
N ASP A 167 1.29 1.64 -13.86
CA ASP A 167 1.85 2.77 -14.57
C ASP A 167 1.42 2.74 -16.05
N LYS A 168 0.63 3.73 -16.45
CA LYS A 168 0.10 3.85 -17.81
C LYS A 168 1.09 4.49 -18.78
N THR A 169 2.26 4.91 -18.30
CA THR A 169 3.29 5.56 -19.11
C THR A 169 3.91 4.60 -20.12
N VAL A 170 4.09 5.07 -21.36
CA VAL A 170 4.87 4.36 -22.39
C VAL A 170 6.27 4.97 -22.43
N TYR A 171 7.26 4.18 -22.03
CA TYR A 171 8.66 4.57 -22.01
C TYR A 171 9.32 4.27 -23.35
N SER A 172 10.22 5.14 -23.82
CA SER A 172 11.10 4.83 -24.94
C SER A 172 12.48 4.45 -24.42
N LEU A 173 13.09 3.44 -25.03
CA LEU A 173 14.44 2.98 -24.70
C LEU A 173 15.25 2.82 -25.98
N LYS A 174 16.42 3.46 -26.05
CA LYS A 174 17.34 3.32 -27.17
C LYS A 174 18.28 2.14 -26.96
N ILE A 175 18.26 1.20 -27.90
CA ILE A 175 19.07 -0.02 -27.91
C ILE A 175 20.21 0.15 -28.90
N GLU A 176 21.43 -0.04 -28.41
CA GLU A 176 22.65 -0.05 -29.22
C GLU A 176 23.12 -1.49 -29.45
N ALA A 177 23.64 -1.76 -30.65
CA ALA A 177 24.09 -3.10 -31.00
C ALA A 177 25.19 -3.60 -30.06
N GLY A 178 25.05 -4.83 -29.56
CA GLY A 178 26.00 -5.48 -28.66
C GLY A 178 26.05 -4.92 -27.23
N LYS A 179 25.16 -3.99 -26.86
CA LYS A 179 25.08 -3.41 -25.51
C LYS A 179 23.76 -3.77 -24.81
N THR A 180 23.76 -3.62 -23.49
CA THR A 180 22.55 -3.76 -22.66
C THR A 180 22.10 -2.38 -22.19
N ALA A 181 20.88 -1.99 -22.55
CA ALA A 181 20.21 -0.81 -22.05
C ALA A 181 19.31 -1.18 -20.86
N THR A 182 19.31 -0.35 -19.82
CA THR A 182 18.48 -0.54 -18.62
C THR A 182 17.49 0.62 -18.49
N LEU A 183 16.21 0.29 -18.35
CA LEU A 183 15.17 1.26 -18.01
C LEU A 183 14.88 1.18 -16.52
N ASN A 184 14.95 2.32 -15.83
CA ASN A 184 14.56 2.42 -14.42
C ASN A 184 13.17 3.04 -14.33
N VAL A 185 12.25 2.38 -13.63
CA VAL A 185 10.86 2.80 -13.45
C VAL A 185 10.43 2.65 -12.00
N SER A 186 9.35 3.33 -11.63
CA SER A 186 8.79 3.23 -10.28
C SER A 186 7.28 3.28 -10.30
N ASP A 187 6.64 2.50 -9.44
CA ASP A 187 5.19 2.55 -9.28
C ASP A 187 4.77 3.27 -8.01
N THR A 188 3.56 3.83 -8.10
CA THR A 188 2.88 4.47 -6.97
C THR A 188 2.15 3.41 -6.14
N PRO A 189 2.45 3.31 -4.82
CA PRO A 189 1.72 2.42 -3.93
C PRO A 189 0.23 2.73 -3.89
N LYS A 190 -0.59 1.69 -3.79
CA LYS A 190 -2.01 1.79 -3.46
C LYS A 190 -2.15 2.17 -2.00
N VAL A 191 -2.91 3.22 -1.72
CA VAL A 191 -3.21 3.75 -0.39
C VAL A 191 -4.63 4.30 -0.39
N THR A 192 -5.21 4.45 0.78
CA THR A 192 -6.50 5.13 0.96
C THR A 192 -6.32 6.42 1.74
N ASP A 193 -7.01 7.49 1.35
CA ASP A 193 -7.17 8.72 2.15
C ASP A 193 -8.49 8.72 2.94
N THR A 194 -9.21 7.60 2.95
CA THR A 194 -10.45 7.45 3.72
C THR A 194 -10.13 7.43 5.21
N LEU A 195 -10.59 8.47 5.91
CA LEU A 195 -10.45 8.56 7.37
C LEU A 195 -11.63 7.89 8.06
N ILE A 196 -11.35 7.25 9.20
CA ILE A 196 -12.37 6.82 10.15
C ILE A 196 -12.70 8.00 11.06
N GLU A 197 -13.97 8.37 11.11
CA GLU A 197 -14.47 9.41 12.02
C GLU A 197 -15.27 8.78 13.17
N LEU A 198 -14.92 9.16 14.39
CA LEU A 198 -15.58 8.71 15.62
C LEU A 198 -16.34 9.87 16.25
N PHE A 199 -17.64 9.67 16.49
CA PHE A 199 -18.54 10.61 17.14
C PHE A 199 -18.79 10.18 18.57
N LYS A 200 -18.34 10.96 19.55
CA LYS A 200 -18.57 10.66 20.96
C LYS A 200 -19.96 11.08 21.37
N ILE A 201 -20.72 10.14 21.91
CA ILE A 201 -22.09 10.35 22.39
C ILE A 201 -22.28 9.81 23.81
N ASP A 202 -23.37 10.22 24.43
CA ASP A 202 -23.84 9.68 25.70
C ASP A 202 -24.62 8.38 25.47
N MET A 203 -24.27 7.29 26.18
CA MET A 203 -24.85 5.96 25.95
C MET A 203 -26.32 5.85 26.33
N GLU A 204 -26.82 6.68 27.24
CA GLU A 204 -28.20 6.50 27.73
C GLU A 204 -29.19 7.34 26.96
N THR A 205 -28.78 8.55 26.58
CA THR A 205 -29.58 9.43 25.73
C THR A 205 -29.38 9.13 24.25
N GLN A 206 -28.30 8.45 23.87
CA GLN A 206 -27.88 8.20 22.48
C GLN A 206 -27.72 9.50 21.69
N LYS A 207 -27.20 10.55 22.35
CA LYS A 207 -27.05 11.90 21.80
C LYS A 207 -25.65 12.45 22.07
N ASP A 208 -25.29 13.44 21.25
CA ASP A 208 -24.09 14.28 21.32
C ASP A 208 -24.09 15.32 22.46
N ASN A 209 -25.07 15.27 23.35
CA ASN A 209 -25.19 16.19 24.47
C ASN A 209 -24.72 15.51 25.77
N PRO A 210 -23.71 16.05 26.48
CA PRO A 210 -23.29 15.48 27.75
C PRO A 210 -24.35 15.67 28.83
N GLN A 211 -24.42 14.73 29.78
CA GLN A 211 -25.31 14.84 30.94
C GLN A 211 -24.69 15.66 32.07
N GLY A 212 -25.42 16.65 32.58
CA GLY A 212 -24.99 17.45 33.74
C GLY A 212 -23.64 18.17 33.54
N ASN A 213 -22.67 17.88 34.42
CA ASN A 213 -21.32 18.46 34.38
C ASN A 213 -20.32 17.64 33.55
N ALA A 214 -20.76 16.54 32.94
CA ALA A 214 -19.89 15.71 32.13
C ALA A 214 -19.49 16.43 30.83
N SER A 215 -18.50 15.89 30.13
CA SER A 215 -18.07 16.35 28.81
C SER A 215 -17.93 15.16 27.89
N LEU A 216 -18.19 15.36 26.60
CA LEU A 216 -17.86 14.39 25.55
C LEU A 216 -16.55 14.73 24.83
N ALA A 217 -15.92 15.86 25.19
CA ALA A 217 -14.59 16.24 24.73
C ALA A 217 -13.48 15.61 25.60
N GLY A 218 -12.31 15.40 25.00
CA GLY A 218 -11.13 14.89 25.69
C GLY A 218 -11.14 13.38 25.94
N ALA A 219 -12.07 12.63 25.35
CA ALA A 219 -11.97 11.17 25.28
C ALA A 219 -10.76 10.82 24.40
N GLU A 220 -9.88 9.92 24.85
CA GLU A 220 -8.68 9.55 24.09
C GLU A 220 -8.79 8.15 23.48
N PHE A 221 -8.48 8.08 22.19
CA PHE A 221 -8.53 6.86 21.39
C PHE A 221 -7.12 6.47 20.96
N THR A 222 -6.76 5.21 21.21
CA THR A 222 -5.50 4.65 20.73
C THR A 222 -5.76 3.93 19.42
N TRP A 223 -5.04 4.35 18.38
CA TRP A 223 -5.06 3.78 17.05
C TRP A 223 -3.77 3.03 16.82
N LYS A 224 -3.85 1.81 16.29
CA LYS A 224 -2.68 1.02 15.92
C LYS A 224 -2.80 0.55 14.49
N TYR A 225 -1.75 0.77 13.71
CA TYR A 225 -1.63 0.25 12.36
C TYR A 225 -0.61 -0.89 12.33
N TYR A 226 -0.94 -1.93 11.57
CA TYR A 226 -0.12 -3.11 11.39
C TYR A 226 0.10 -3.35 9.89
N ALA A 227 1.36 -3.46 9.49
CA ALA A 227 1.74 -3.93 8.17
C ALA A 227 1.40 -5.42 8.04
N GLY A 228 0.31 -5.73 7.33
CA GLY A 228 -0.24 -7.07 7.18
C GLY A 228 -1.75 -7.12 7.45
N PHE A 229 -2.38 -8.22 7.05
CA PHE A 229 -3.80 -8.47 7.24
C PHE A 229 -4.04 -9.37 8.46
N TYR A 230 -4.60 -8.78 9.52
CA TYR A 230 -4.83 -9.43 10.81
C TYR A 230 -6.31 -9.32 11.20
N THR A 231 -6.77 -10.29 11.97
CA THR A 231 -8.05 -10.31 12.67
C THR A 231 -7.81 -10.05 14.16
N LYS A 232 -8.88 -9.83 14.92
CA LYS A 232 -8.80 -9.63 16.37
C LYS A 232 -8.03 -10.74 17.11
N ASP A 233 -8.09 -11.96 16.59
CA ASP A 233 -7.51 -13.15 17.23
C ASP A 233 -6.01 -13.34 16.94
N ASN A 234 -5.46 -12.65 15.93
CA ASN A 234 -4.06 -12.84 15.50
C ASN A 234 -3.27 -11.53 15.37
N LEU A 235 -3.74 -10.45 16.01
CA LEU A 235 -3.02 -9.18 16.05
C LEU A 235 -1.62 -9.37 16.66
N PRO A 236 -0.55 -8.87 16.00
CA PRO A 236 0.77 -8.81 16.60
C PRO A 236 0.77 -7.97 17.88
N ALA A 237 1.65 -8.30 18.83
CA ALA A 237 1.78 -7.54 20.07
C ALA A 237 2.24 -6.10 19.82
N GLU A 238 3.19 -5.94 18.89
CA GLU A 238 3.76 -4.65 18.50
C GLU A 238 3.11 -4.14 17.22
N ALA A 239 2.66 -2.89 17.26
CA ALA A 239 2.11 -2.21 16.09
C ALA A 239 3.23 -1.60 15.24
N THR A 240 3.00 -1.49 13.93
CA THR A 240 3.89 -0.78 13.02
C THR A 240 3.88 0.72 13.28
N ARG A 241 2.71 1.28 13.60
CA ARG A 241 2.55 2.66 14.07
C ARG A 241 1.44 2.75 15.10
N THR A 242 1.59 3.69 16.03
CA THR A 242 0.60 3.98 17.07
C THR A 242 0.33 5.48 17.13
N TRP A 243 -0.95 5.83 17.28
CA TRP A 243 -1.39 7.21 17.50
C TRP A 243 -2.36 7.27 18.66
N VAL A 244 -2.38 8.40 19.35
CA VAL A 244 -3.44 8.73 20.30
C VAL A 244 -4.12 10.00 19.79
N THR A 245 -5.43 9.96 19.65
CA THR A 245 -6.24 11.13 19.31
C THR A 245 -7.21 11.43 20.44
N LYS A 246 -7.73 12.66 20.49
CA LYS A 246 -8.78 13.05 21.43
C LYS A 246 -10.02 13.60 20.74
N THR A 247 -11.16 13.50 21.39
CA THR A 247 -12.38 14.15 20.93
C THR A 247 -12.31 15.65 21.17
N ILE A 248 -12.71 16.43 20.16
CA ILE A 248 -12.87 17.87 20.25
C ILE A 248 -14.28 18.25 19.78
N ALA A 249 -14.77 19.39 20.26
CA ALA A 249 -16.06 19.93 19.83
C ALA A 249 -15.92 20.56 18.45
N GLU A 250 -16.79 20.19 17.52
CA GLU A 250 -16.92 20.78 16.19
C GLU A 250 -18.37 21.10 15.90
N THR A 251 -18.62 22.30 15.41
CA THR A 251 -19.97 22.73 15.04
C THR A 251 -20.15 22.57 13.54
N ASP A 252 -21.17 21.81 13.14
CA ASP A 252 -21.52 21.63 11.75
C ASP A 252 -22.17 22.88 11.14
N SER A 253 -22.45 22.84 9.84
CA SER A 253 -23.08 23.94 9.10
C SER A 253 -24.49 24.29 9.59
N TYR A 254 -25.13 23.40 10.35
CA TYR A 254 -26.48 23.59 10.91
C TYR A 254 -26.45 24.14 12.34
N GLY A 255 -25.26 24.36 12.91
CA GLY A 255 -25.10 24.85 14.28
C GLY A 255 -25.15 23.75 15.34
N THR A 256 -25.11 22.47 14.96
CA THR A 256 -25.07 21.34 15.90
C THR A 256 -23.63 21.05 16.27
N THR A 257 -23.33 20.96 17.57
CA THR A 257 -22.00 20.62 18.06
C THR A 257 -21.86 19.11 18.22
N HIS A 258 -20.92 18.54 17.48
CA HIS A 258 -20.49 17.15 17.56
C HIS A 258 -19.16 17.06 18.31
N TYR A 259 -18.91 15.94 18.96
CA TYR A 259 -17.63 15.67 19.61
C TYR A 259 -16.91 14.59 18.82
N ILE A 260 -15.96 14.98 17.97
CA ILE A 260 -15.38 14.06 17.00
C ILE A 260 -13.89 13.84 17.19
N THR A 261 -13.41 12.69 16.74
CA THR A 261 -11.98 12.44 16.56
C THR A 261 -11.72 11.63 15.29
N LYS A 262 -10.56 11.86 14.68
CA LYS A 262 -10.03 11.11 13.53
C LYS A 262 -8.51 11.22 13.50
N LEU A 263 -7.87 10.39 12.68
CA LEU A 263 -6.42 10.41 12.49
C LEU A 263 -5.97 11.61 11.65
N ALA A 264 -5.98 12.79 12.27
CA ALA A 264 -5.45 14.04 11.73
C ALA A 264 -4.81 14.88 12.84
N ASP A 265 -3.89 15.79 12.47
CA ASP A 265 -3.10 16.57 13.43
C ASP A 265 -3.94 17.36 14.45
N ALA A 266 -5.10 17.88 14.04
CA ALA A 266 -6.00 18.64 14.92
C ALA A 266 -6.49 17.84 16.15
N TYR A 267 -6.59 16.52 16.03
CA TYR A 267 -7.06 15.63 17.10
C TYR A 267 -5.92 14.89 17.78
N LYS A 268 -4.71 14.90 17.20
CA LYS A 268 -3.58 14.10 17.66
C LYS A 268 -3.07 14.61 19.00
N VAL A 269 -2.97 13.70 19.97
CA VAL A 269 -2.36 13.93 21.29
C VAL A 269 -0.89 13.50 21.26
N SER A 270 -0.60 12.32 20.71
CA SER A 270 0.74 11.76 20.62
C SER A 270 0.83 10.66 19.55
N GLY A 271 2.04 10.13 19.33
CA GLY A 271 2.31 9.00 18.43
C GLY A 271 3.05 9.38 17.15
N ASP A 272 3.14 8.42 16.24
CA ASP A 272 4.00 8.48 15.04
C ASP A 272 3.57 9.54 14.03
N SER A 273 4.44 9.92 13.11
CA SER A 273 4.04 10.69 11.92
C SER A 273 3.04 9.90 11.07
N PHE A 274 2.12 10.58 10.40
CA PHE A 274 1.22 9.94 9.44
C PHE A 274 1.99 9.47 8.19
N TYR A 275 1.48 8.43 7.52
CA TYR A 275 1.95 8.12 6.17
C TYR A 275 1.47 9.21 5.22
N MET A 276 2.34 9.63 4.32
CA MET A 276 2.07 10.71 3.39
C MET A 276 2.24 10.23 1.95
N GLN A 277 1.28 10.53 1.10
CA GLN A 277 1.37 10.38 -0.35
C GLN A 277 0.72 11.59 -1.02
N ASP A 278 1.40 12.18 -2.01
CA ASP A 278 0.94 13.36 -2.74
C ASP A 278 0.50 14.53 -1.82
N GLY A 279 1.21 14.71 -0.69
CA GLY A 279 0.94 15.76 0.29
C GLY A 279 -0.26 15.51 1.21
N LYS A 280 -0.93 14.36 1.12
CA LYS A 280 -2.05 13.97 1.97
C LYS A 280 -1.68 12.87 2.94
N ALA A 281 -2.28 12.89 4.13
CA ALA A 281 -2.23 11.77 5.06
C ALA A 281 -3.05 10.61 4.48
N VAL A 282 -2.47 9.41 4.50
CA VAL A 282 -3.06 8.20 3.90
C VAL A 282 -2.82 6.98 4.79
N PHE A 283 -3.53 5.89 4.51
CA PHE A 283 -3.27 4.57 5.08
C PHE A 283 -2.74 3.60 4.00
N PRO A 284 -1.62 2.92 4.26
CA PRO A 284 -1.18 1.80 3.44
C PRO A 284 -2.08 0.58 3.61
N LEU A 285 -1.93 -0.39 2.71
CA LEU A 285 -2.55 -1.71 2.82
C LEU A 285 -2.13 -2.39 4.13
N GLY A 286 -3.10 -2.87 4.91
CA GLY A 286 -2.82 -3.50 6.19
C GLY A 286 -4.02 -3.50 7.12
N THR A 287 -3.76 -3.52 8.42
CA THR A 287 -4.81 -3.58 9.46
C THR A 287 -4.74 -2.35 10.33
N LEU A 288 -5.89 -1.75 10.61
CA LEU A 288 -6.05 -0.65 11.54
C LEU A 288 -6.94 -1.08 12.70
N THR A 289 -6.55 -0.74 13.91
CA THR A 289 -7.37 -0.94 15.10
C THR A 289 -7.58 0.38 15.82
N VAL A 290 -8.72 0.50 16.50
CA VAL A 290 -9.00 1.63 17.38
C VAL A 290 -9.73 1.17 18.62
N GLU A 291 -9.34 1.75 19.75
CA GLU A 291 -9.91 1.49 21.07
C GLU A 291 -9.97 2.81 21.85
N GLU A 292 -11.08 3.04 22.56
CA GLU A 292 -11.14 4.09 23.55
C GLU A 292 -10.30 3.68 24.76
N THR A 293 -9.29 4.49 25.07
CA THR A 293 -8.32 4.20 26.15
C THR A 293 -8.48 5.12 27.35
N LYS A 294 -9.25 6.20 27.20
CA LYS A 294 -9.59 7.13 28.28
C LYS A 294 -10.94 7.77 27.99
N ALA A 295 -11.91 7.48 28.85
CA ALA A 295 -13.22 8.12 28.80
C ALA A 295 -13.11 9.62 29.09
N PRO A 296 -14.00 10.44 28.53
CA PRO A 296 -14.02 11.86 28.80
C PRO A 296 -14.53 12.13 30.23
N ASN A 297 -14.33 13.36 30.72
CA ASN A 297 -14.67 13.71 32.09
C ASN A 297 -16.16 13.47 32.41
N GLY A 298 -16.45 12.70 33.46
CA GLY A 298 -17.81 12.37 33.87
C GLY A 298 -18.39 11.10 33.24
N TYR A 299 -17.61 10.36 32.44
CA TYR A 299 -18.01 9.10 31.79
C TYR A 299 -17.13 7.91 32.22
N LEU A 300 -17.70 6.71 32.16
CA LEU A 300 -17.03 5.43 32.49
C LEU A 300 -16.45 4.78 31.24
N LEU A 301 -15.18 4.36 31.31
CA LEU A 301 -14.48 3.66 30.22
C LEU A 301 -15.04 2.26 29.91
N ASP A 302 -15.60 1.55 30.90
CA ASP A 302 -16.26 0.23 30.72
C ASP A 302 -17.58 0.33 29.91
N GLY A 303 -17.93 1.54 29.47
CA GLY A 303 -19.10 1.84 28.68
C GLY A 303 -18.85 1.97 27.19
N ALA A 304 -17.61 1.91 26.66
CA ALA A 304 -17.33 2.27 25.27
C ALA A 304 -17.91 1.25 24.26
N TYR A 305 -18.99 1.64 23.59
CA TYR A 305 -19.58 0.90 22.47
C TYR A 305 -19.46 1.69 21.18
N MET A 306 -18.85 1.09 20.16
CA MET A 306 -18.79 1.64 18.81
C MET A 306 -19.95 1.11 17.98
N GLN A 307 -20.66 1.99 17.29
CA GLN A 307 -21.79 1.67 16.41
C GLN A 307 -21.55 2.28 15.03
N ALA A 308 -21.60 1.46 13.98
CA ALA A 308 -21.60 1.97 12.61
C ALA A 308 -22.88 2.81 12.34
N GLY A 309 -22.80 3.75 11.40
CA GLY A 309 -23.92 4.67 11.08
C GLY A 309 -25.27 4.03 10.78
N ASP A 310 -25.32 2.74 10.40
CA ASP A 310 -26.54 1.96 10.21
C ASP A 310 -26.89 1.05 11.40
N LYS A 311 -26.41 1.35 12.62
CA LYS A 311 -26.77 0.75 13.93
C LYS A 311 -26.71 -0.79 14.03
N SER A 312 -26.26 -1.49 13.00
CA SER A 312 -26.42 -2.94 12.88
C SER A 312 -25.38 -3.73 13.67
N GLU A 313 -24.22 -3.11 13.96
CA GLU A 313 -23.11 -3.76 14.66
C GLU A 313 -22.63 -2.91 15.86
N GLN A 314 -22.71 -3.49 17.06
CA GLN A 314 -22.13 -2.95 18.29
C GLN A 314 -20.81 -3.62 18.59
N ILE A 315 -19.72 -2.86 18.59
CA ILE A 315 -18.38 -3.33 18.94
C ILE A 315 -18.05 -2.84 20.35
N LYS A 316 -17.81 -3.76 21.28
CA LYS A 316 -17.33 -3.43 22.63
C LYS A 316 -15.81 -3.40 22.65
N GLY A 317 -15.23 -2.25 23.02
CA GLY A 317 -13.78 -2.06 23.14
C GLY A 317 -13.08 -1.91 21.79
N LEU A 318 -12.27 -2.90 21.40
CA LEU A 318 -11.40 -2.85 20.22
C LEU A 318 -12.16 -3.09 18.91
N TYR A 319 -12.13 -2.11 17.99
CA TYR A 319 -12.50 -2.27 16.59
C TYR A 319 -11.28 -2.60 15.73
N VAL A 320 -11.46 -3.49 14.76
CA VAL A 320 -10.42 -3.97 13.83
C VAL A 320 -10.98 -3.90 12.42
N THR A 321 -10.25 -3.27 11.52
CA THR A 321 -10.59 -3.15 10.09
C THR A 321 -9.34 -3.30 9.23
N GLN A 322 -9.52 -3.64 7.97
CA GLN A 322 -8.43 -3.85 7.02
C GLN A 322 -8.55 -2.89 5.84
N ILE A 323 -7.41 -2.42 5.35
CA ILE A 323 -7.30 -1.65 4.11
C ILE A 323 -6.77 -2.60 3.04
N THR A 324 -7.66 -3.10 2.18
CA THR A 324 -7.33 -4.11 1.15
C THR A 324 -7.31 -3.50 -0.24
N GLU A 325 -6.73 -4.23 -1.19
CA GLU A 325 -6.76 -3.86 -2.60
C GLU A 325 -8.13 -4.18 -3.22
N ASP A 326 -8.69 -3.23 -3.98
CA ASP A 326 -9.86 -3.40 -4.84
C ASP A 326 -9.59 -2.74 -6.19
N GLY A 327 -9.21 -3.56 -7.19
CA GLY A 327 -8.73 -3.07 -8.48
C GLY A 327 -7.55 -2.12 -8.32
N ASP A 328 -7.64 -0.90 -8.88
CA ASP A 328 -6.60 0.13 -8.80
C ASP A 328 -6.62 0.94 -7.46
N LEU A 329 -7.53 0.61 -6.54
CA LEU A 329 -7.74 1.34 -5.29
C LEU A 329 -7.33 0.52 -4.07
N ALA A 330 -7.08 1.22 -2.96
CA ALA A 330 -7.08 0.63 -1.63
C ALA A 330 -8.35 1.07 -0.91
N VAL A 331 -9.05 0.13 -0.30
CA VAL A 331 -10.39 0.34 0.28
C VAL A 331 -10.39 -0.13 1.72
N LEU A 332 -10.98 0.68 2.59
CA LEU A 332 -11.25 0.32 3.98
C LEU A 332 -12.44 -0.63 4.03
N SER A 333 -12.32 -1.76 4.72
CA SER A 333 -13.44 -2.67 4.94
C SER A 333 -14.36 -2.19 6.07
N GLY A 334 -15.67 -2.34 5.88
CA GLY A 334 -16.69 -1.91 6.83
C GLY A 334 -16.99 -0.42 6.75
N SER A 335 -17.49 0.14 7.86
CA SER A 335 -17.83 1.56 7.93
C SER A 335 -16.60 2.44 8.20
N ASN A 336 -16.67 3.70 7.79
CA ASN A 336 -15.70 4.74 8.11
C ASN A 336 -16.27 5.79 9.08
N GLN A 337 -17.49 5.62 9.57
CA GLN A 337 -18.11 6.51 10.55
C GLN A 337 -18.77 5.72 11.68
N PHE A 338 -18.39 6.05 12.91
CA PHE A 338 -18.89 5.36 14.10
C PHE A 338 -19.32 6.33 15.18
N SER A 339 -20.39 5.99 15.90
CA SER A 339 -20.69 6.60 17.19
C SER A 339 -20.05 5.78 18.30
N VAL A 340 -19.33 6.43 19.22
CA VAL A 340 -18.74 5.81 20.41
C VAL A 340 -19.43 6.35 21.65
N SER A 341 -20.10 5.48 22.38
CA SER A 341 -20.96 5.86 23.50
C SER A 341 -20.40 5.37 24.83
N ASP A 342 -20.50 6.18 25.89
CA ASP A 342 -20.14 5.78 27.28
C ASP A 342 -21.27 6.02 28.27
N LYS A 343 -21.24 5.28 29.38
CA LYS A 343 -22.13 5.50 30.52
C LYS A 343 -21.65 6.70 31.34
N VAL A 344 -22.56 7.60 31.68
CA VAL A 344 -22.27 8.68 32.63
C VAL A 344 -21.97 8.10 34.03
N ILE A 345 -21.01 8.70 34.73
CA ILE A 345 -20.72 8.37 36.13
C ILE A 345 -21.89 8.86 36.99
N ARG A 346 -22.43 7.96 37.83
CA ARG A 346 -23.47 8.29 38.81
C ARG A 346 -23.03 7.94 40.23
N GLY A 347 -23.58 8.67 41.19
CA GLY A 347 -23.45 8.39 42.62
C GLY A 347 -24.79 8.55 43.32
N GLY A 348 -24.88 7.97 44.51
CA GLY A 348 -26.02 8.13 45.41
C GLY A 348 -25.88 9.35 46.33
N VAL A 349 -27.01 9.77 46.91
CA VAL A 349 -27.08 10.76 47.98
C VAL A 349 -27.52 10.05 49.26
N LYS A 350 -26.80 10.27 50.37
CA LYS A 350 -27.19 9.83 51.71
C LYS A 350 -27.12 11.00 52.67
N ILE A 351 -28.21 11.23 53.40
CA ILE A 351 -28.37 12.31 54.37
C ILE A 351 -28.67 11.69 55.74
N GLN A 352 -28.02 12.21 56.78
CA GLN A 352 -28.37 11.94 58.17
C GLN A 352 -28.93 13.23 58.78
N LYS A 353 -30.21 13.25 59.11
CA LYS A 353 -30.79 14.34 59.91
C LYS A 353 -30.39 14.13 61.37
N ARG A 354 -29.98 15.22 62.01
CA ARG A 354 -29.63 15.27 63.43
C ARG A 354 -30.42 16.37 64.12
N ASP A 355 -30.56 16.20 65.42
CA ASP A 355 -31.06 17.21 66.34
C ASP A 355 -30.00 18.34 66.46
N LEU A 356 -30.43 19.60 66.44
CA LEU A 356 -29.51 20.74 66.33
C LEU A 356 -28.79 21.00 67.67
N GLU A 357 -29.51 20.81 68.77
CA GLU A 357 -29.07 21.09 70.12
C GLU A 357 -28.12 20.01 70.65
N THR A 358 -28.40 18.74 70.34
CA THR A 358 -27.62 17.59 70.82
C THR A 358 -26.59 17.09 69.81
N GLY A 359 -26.80 17.33 68.52
CA GLY A 359 -25.99 16.75 67.43
C GLY A 359 -26.18 15.24 67.25
N ASP A 360 -27.09 14.60 67.99
CA ASP A 360 -27.34 13.16 67.93
C ASP A 360 -28.36 12.80 66.82
N THR A 361 -28.43 11.52 66.46
CA THR A 361 -29.47 10.96 65.59
C THR A 361 -30.78 10.70 66.34
N LYS A 362 -30.83 11.04 67.64
CA LYS A 362 -32.03 10.98 68.48
C LYS A 362 -32.59 12.39 68.70
N PRO A 363 -33.88 12.62 68.41
CA PRO A 363 -34.52 13.91 68.66
C PRO A 363 -34.71 14.17 70.16
N GLN A 364 -34.68 15.45 70.58
CA GLN A 364 -35.00 15.81 71.96
C GLN A 364 -36.53 15.79 72.21
N GLY A 365 -36.93 15.34 73.40
CA GLY A 365 -38.33 15.32 73.84
C GLY A 365 -39.20 14.38 73.01
N SER A 366 -40.38 14.86 72.58
CA SER A 366 -41.33 14.09 71.75
C SER A 366 -41.21 14.38 70.25
N ALA A 367 -40.12 15.02 69.80
CA ALA A 367 -39.90 15.29 68.38
C ALA A 367 -39.57 13.98 67.61
N THR A 368 -39.75 14.01 66.29
CA THR A 368 -39.40 12.90 65.40
C THR A 368 -38.50 13.41 64.27
N LEU A 369 -37.52 12.60 63.87
CA LEU A 369 -36.71 12.86 62.68
C LEU A 369 -37.27 12.15 61.44
N LYS A 370 -38.19 11.19 61.62
CA LYS A 370 -38.80 10.38 60.57
C LYS A 370 -39.63 11.23 59.60
N ASP A 371 -39.69 10.79 58.35
CA ASP A 371 -40.53 11.33 57.27
C ASP A 371 -40.15 12.76 56.83
N THR A 372 -39.07 13.33 57.37
CA THR A 372 -38.46 14.57 56.87
C THR A 372 -38.08 14.39 55.41
N ALA A 373 -38.64 15.23 54.55
CA ALA A 373 -38.42 15.19 53.11
C ALA A 373 -37.23 16.06 52.69
N PHE A 374 -36.41 15.54 51.78
CA PHE A 374 -35.35 16.26 51.10
C PHE A 374 -35.52 16.13 49.60
N ASP A 375 -35.65 17.26 48.92
CA ASP A 375 -35.65 17.33 47.46
C ASP A 375 -34.21 17.37 46.94
N ILE A 376 -33.90 16.44 46.05
CA ILE A 376 -32.67 16.45 45.25
C ILE A 376 -32.99 17.20 43.97
N ILE A 377 -32.38 18.38 43.80
CA ILE A 377 -32.66 19.29 42.68
C ILE A 377 -31.46 19.31 41.73
N SER A 378 -31.70 19.18 40.43
CA SER A 378 -30.64 19.38 39.44
C SER A 378 -30.32 20.86 39.34
N LEU A 379 -29.08 21.25 39.58
CA LEU A 379 -28.62 22.64 39.37
C LEU A 379 -27.86 22.81 38.05
N LYS A 380 -27.91 21.81 37.17
CA LYS A 380 -27.08 21.73 35.97
C LYS A 380 -27.81 22.29 34.76
N ASP A 381 -27.07 23.01 33.92
CA ASP A 381 -27.61 23.57 32.67
C ASP A 381 -27.95 22.45 31.68
N ASN A 382 -27.06 21.46 31.55
CA ASN A 382 -27.36 20.25 30.79
C ASN A 382 -28.30 19.34 31.58
N ALA A 383 -29.30 18.79 30.89
CA ALA A 383 -30.24 17.87 31.48
C ALA A 383 -29.55 16.57 31.95
N VAL A 384 -30.07 15.99 33.03
CA VAL A 384 -29.58 14.71 33.57
C VAL A 384 -30.68 13.66 33.46
N LEU A 385 -30.34 12.47 32.94
CA LEU A 385 -31.26 11.35 32.89
C LEU A 385 -31.20 10.60 34.21
N VAL A 386 -32.34 10.44 34.88
CA VAL A 386 -32.48 9.67 36.11
C VAL A 386 -33.74 8.82 36.00
N GLU A 387 -33.61 7.50 36.19
CA GLU A 387 -34.74 6.55 36.16
C GLU A 387 -35.61 6.68 34.89
N GLY A 388 -34.97 6.96 33.73
CA GLY A 388 -35.65 7.08 32.43
C GLY A 388 -36.27 8.45 32.14
N LYS A 389 -36.15 9.43 33.05
CA LYS A 389 -36.65 10.79 32.86
C LYS A 389 -35.49 11.80 32.83
N LEU A 390 -35.54 12.74 31.87
CA LEU A 390 -34.62 13.87 31.81
C LEU A 390 -35.09 14.99 32.73
N TYR A 391 -34.17 15.52 33.52
CA TYR A 391 -34.40 16.63 34.43
C TYR A 391 -33.54 17.83 34.05
N LYS A 392 -34.19 18.99 33.86
CA LYS A 392 -33.55 20.27 33.56
C LYS A 392 -33.11 20.98 34.85
N LYS A 393 -32.41 22.10 34.68
CA LYS A 393 -32.04 22.99 35.77
C LYS A 393 -33.25 23.36 36.63
N ASN A 394 -33.07 23.30 37.94
CA ASN A 394 -34.03 23.58 39.01
C ASN A 394 -35.22 22.61 39.10
N GLU A 395 -35.23 21.49 38.37
CA GLU A 395 -36.24 20.45 38.55
C GLU A 395 -35.87 19.52 39.72
N VAL A 396 -36.88 19.15 40.51
CA VAL A 396 -36.75 18.12 41.55
C VAL A 396 -36.58 16.77 40.86
N VAL A 397 -35.39 16.20 40.99
CA VAL A 397 -35.03 14.88 40.45
C VAL A 397 -35.73 13.79 41.24
N LYS A 398 -35.59 13.84 42.58
CA LYS A 398 -36.11 12.84 43.51
C LYS A 398 -36.32 13.46 44.89
N THR A 399 -37.39 13.07 45.57
CA THR A 399 -37.59 13.39 47.00
C THR A 399 -37.27 12.15 47.82
N ILE A 400 -36.32 12.26 48.75
CA ILE A 400 -36.00 11.20 49.71
C ILE A 400 -36.58 11.55 51.08
N ARG A 401 -36.98 10.55 51.84
CA ARG A 401 -37.53 10.71 53.19
C ARG A 401 -36.72 9.94 54.19
N THR A 402 -36.58 10.51 55.37
CA THR A 402 -35.85 9.91 56.49
C THR A 402 -36.63 8.78 57.13
N ASP A 403 -35.92 7.72 57.50
CA ASP A 403 -36.45 6.65 58.35
C ASP A 403 -36.51 7.06 59.83
N ILE A 404 -36.84 6.11 60.71
CA ILE A 404 -36.93 6.36 62.16
C ILE A 404 -35.60 6.76 62.79
N GLU A 405 -34.48 6.41 62.17
CA GLU A 405 -33.12 6.77 62.61
C GLU A 405 -32.67 8.12 62.01
N GLY A 406 -33.54 8.81 61.27
CA GLY A 406 -33.25 10.08 60.62
C GLY A 406 -32.38 9.94 59.36
N VAL A 407 -32.26 8.75 58.78
CA VAL A 407 -31.45 8.49 57.57
C VAL A 407 -32.33 8.50 56.33
N ALA A 408 -31.90 9.23 55.29
CA ALA A 408 -32.50 9.16 53.96
C ALA A 408 -31.41 8.86 52.92
N SER A 409 -31.64 7.93 52.01
CA SER A 409 -30.71 7.64 50.91
C SER A 409 -31.40 7.32 49.60
N THR A 410 -30.69 7.55 48.50
CA THR A 410 -31.06 7.00 47.19
C THR A 410 -30.74 5.52 47.09
N SER A 411 -31.30 4.84 46.09
CA SER A 411 -31.15 3.39 45.86
C SER A 411 -29.77 2.95 45.34
N ALA A 412 -28.94 3.90 44.91
CA ALA A 412 -27.63 3.68 44.28
C ALA A 412 -26.48 3.65 45.28
#